data_AF-Q52QR6-F1
#
_entry.id   AF-Q52QR6-F1
#
_cell.length_a   1.000
_cell.length_b   1.000
_cell.length_c   1.000
_cell.angle_alpha   90.00
_cell.angle_beta   90.00
_cell.angle_gamma   90.00
#
_symmetry.space_group_name_H-M   'P 1'
#
loop_
_entity.id
_entity.type
_entity.pdbx_description
1 polymer ?
#
loop_
_entity_poly.entity_id
_entity_poly.type
_entity_poly.pdbx_seq_one_letter_code
_entity_poly.pdbx_strand_id
1 'polypeptide(L)' 'MTVTEVLVAHPVWAGVDAGKADHYCMVINDDAQRLLSQRVANDEAALLELIRA' A
#
# COMPACT_ATOMS: atom_id res chain seq x y z
N MET A 1 -36.36 0.02 -13.00
CA MET A 1 -35.28 0.94 -12.60
C MET A 1 -34.10 0.08 -12.23
N THR A 2 -33.00 0.18 -12.97
CA THR A 2 -31.80 -0.66 -12.77
C THR A 2 -30.73 0.24 -12.19
N VAL A 3 -30.13 -0.18 -11.08
CA VAL A 3 -28.98 0.51 -10.48
C VAL A 3 -27.72 -0.19 -10.97
N THR A 4 -26.76 0.58 -11.44
CA THR A 4 -25.42 0.11 -11.80
C THR A 4 -24.43 0.76 -10.85
N GLU A 5 -23.67 -0.05 -10.13
CA GLU A 5 -22.59 0.44 -9.28
C GLU A 5 -21.35 0.78 -10.13
N VAL A 6 -20.75 1.93 -9.86
CA VAL A 6 -19.49 2.34 -10.47
C VAL A 6 -18.45 2.45 -9.37
N LEU A 7 -17.36 1.69 -9.49
CA LEU A 7 -16.20 1.79 -8.61
C LEU A 7 -15.32 2.95 -9.10
N VAL A 8 -15.08 3.93 -8.24
CA VAL A 8 -14.11 5.00 -8.49
C VAL A 8 -12.84 4.69 -7.71
N ALA A 9 -11.78 4.32 -8.42
CA ALA A 9 -10.45 4.17 -7.84
C ALA A 9 -9.79 5.55 -7.72
N HIS A 10 -9.28 5.87 -6.51
CA HIS A 10 -8.55 7.10 -6.25
C HIS A 10 -7.05 6.81 -6.42
N PRO A 11 -6.27 7.74 -7.00
CA PRO A 11 -4.83 7.57 -7.09
C PRO A 11 -4.22 7.55 -5.68
N VAL A 12 -3.28 6.64 -5.47
CA VAL A 12 -2.49 6.54 -4.23
C VAL A 12 -1.01 6.58 -4.58
N TRP A 13 -0.20 7.02 -3.62
CA TRP A 13 1.25 6.99 -3.72
C TRP A 13 1.81 6.00 -2.72
N ALA A 14 2.50 4.98 -3.23
CA ALA A 14 3.26 4.02 -2.44
C ALA A 14 4.74 4.42 -2.44
N GLY A 15 5.36 4.42 -1.27
CA GLY A 15 6.80 4.63 -1.09
C GLY A 15 7.40 3.54 -0.20
N VAL A 16 8.64 3.15 -0.51
CA VAL A 16 9.40 2.14 0.25
C VAL A 16 10.78 2.70 0.57
N ASP A 17 11.14 2.64 1.84
CA ASP A 17 12.54 2.75 2.29
C ASP A 17 13.11 1.34 2.48
N ALA A 18 14.20 1.04 1.78
CA ALA A 18 14.76 -0.30 1.71
C ALA A 18 16.03 -0.45 2.54
N GLY A 19 15.89 -1.05 3.72
CA GLY A 19 17.00 -1.37 4.61
C GLY A 19 17.52 -2.80 4.42
N LYS A 20 18.59 -3.13 5.15
CA LYS A 20 19.20 -4.47 5.09
C LYS A 20 18.35 -5.53 5.79
N ALA A 21 17.81 -5.21 6.95
CA ALA A 21 17.03 -6.13 7.78
C ALA A 21 15.52 -5.92 7.63
N ASP A 22 15.10 -4.68 7.38
CA ASP A 22 13.70 -4.29 7.30
C ASP A 22 13.52 -3.27 6.18
N HIS A 23 12.31 -3.25 5.64
CA HIS A 23 11.78 -2.22 4.77
C HIS A 23 10.69 -1.44 5.51
N TYR A 24 10.53 -0.16 5.19
CA TYR A 24 9.39 0.63 5.64
C TYR A 24 8.56 1.03 4.44
N CYS A 25 7.32 0.56 4.40
CA CYS A 25 6.38 0.83 3.32
C CYS A 25 5.29 1.79 3.80
N MET A 26 4.99 2.80 2.99
CA MET A 26 3.97 3.79 3.27
C MET A 26 3.10 4.02 2.04
N VAL A 27 1.79 4.13 2.25
CA VAL A 27 0.84 4.51 1.21
C VAL A 27 0.04 5.71 1.69
N ILE A 28 -0.10 6.72 0.84
CA ILE A 28 -0.93 7.90 1.08
C ILE A 28 -1.92 8.13 -0.07
N ASN A 29 -3.04 8.80 0.22
CA ASN A 29 -3.95 9.35 -0.79
C ASN A 29 -3.68 10.84 -1.06
N ASP A 30 -4.54 11.44 -1.88
CA ASP A 30 -4.47 12.83 -2.35
C ASP A 30 -4.79 13.84 -1.26
N ASP A 31 -5.57 13.44 -0.26
CA ASP A 31 -5.81 14.17 0.97
C ASP A 31 -4.64 14.07 1.98
N ALA A 32 -3.50 13.50 1.56
CA ALA A 32 -2.33 13.22 2.39
C ALA A 32 -2.62 12.31 3.61
N GLN A 33 -3.72 11.55 3.56
CA GLN A 33 -4.04 10.57 4.58
C GLN A 33 -3.18 9.32 4.39
N ARG A 34 -2.64 8.81 5.50
CA ARG A 34 -1.88 7.58 5.54
C ARG A 34 -2.83 6.38 5.50
N LEU A 35 -2.76 5.63 4.41
CA LEU A 35 -3.53 4.40 4.20
C LEU A 35 -2.77 3.17 4.72
N LEU A 36 -1.43 3.20 4.63
CA LEU A 36 -0.55 2.14 5.10
C LEU A 36 0.71 2.75 5.71
N SER A 37 1.19 2.17 6.80
CA SER A 37 2.54 2.41 7.32
C SER A 37 3.00 1.18 8.07
N GLN A 38 3.91 0.43 7.45
CA GLN A 38 4.31 -0.88 7.94
C GLN A 38 5.81 -1.06 7.83
N ARG A 39 6.43 -1.53 8.91
CA ARG A 39 7.75 -2.15 8.86
C ARG A 39 7.57 -3.61 8.43
N VAL A 40 8.28 -4.02 7.40
CA VAL A 40 8.30 -5.39 6.90
C VAL A 40 9.71 -5.93 6.97
N ALA A 41 9.89 -7.15 7.47
CA ALA A 41 11.19 -7.81 7.42
C ALA A 41 11.66 -7.92 5.97
N ASN A 42 12.97 -7.83 5.74
CA ASN A 42 13.57 -8.10 4.44
C ASN A 42 13.57 -9.60 4.15
N ASP A 43 12.37 -10.12 3.94
CA ASP A 43 12.04 -11.50 3.64
C ASP A 43 11.08 -11.51 2.44
N GLU A 44 11.35 -12.40 1.49
CA GLU A 44 10.62 -12.43 0.23
C GLU A 44 9.14 -12.75 0.43
N ALA A 45 8.80 -13.69 1.33
CA ALA A 45 7.42 -14.07 1.56
C ALA A 45 6.63 -12.92 2.19
N ALA A 46 7.20 -12.25 3.19
CA ALA A 46 6.60 -11.08 3.83
C ALA A 46 6.39 -9.92 2.84
N LEU A 47 7.35 -9.69 1.94
CA LEU A 47 7.25 -8.66 0.90
C LEU A 47 6.17 -9.00 -0.14
N LEU A 48 6.09 -10.26 -0.57
CA LEU A 48 5.05 -10.70 -1.51
C LEU A 48 3.66 -10.64 -0.89
N GLU A 49 3.54 -10.91 0.42
CA GLU A 49 2.28 -10.72 1.15
C GLU A 49 1.87 -9.24 1.15
N LEU A 50 2.81 -8.34 1.44
CA LEU A 50 2.56 -6.90 1.42
C LEU A 50 2.10 -6.39 0.05
N ILE A 51 2.71 -6.86 -1.05
CA ILE A 51 2.37 -6.42 -2.42
C ILE A 51 0.98 -6.91 -2.85
N ARG A 52 0.50 -8.01 -2.28
CA ARG A 52 -0.81 -8.59 -2.59
C ARG A 52 -1.96 -7.97 -1.79
N ALA A 53 -1.64 -7.24 -0.72
CA ALA A 53 -2.61 -6.52 0.11
C ALA A 53 -3.17 -5.30 -0.63
#